data_AF-A0A537JGD1-F1
#
_entry.id   AF-A0A537JGD1-F1
#
_cell.length_a   1.000
_cell.length_b   1.000
_cell.length_c   1.000
_cell.angle_alpha   90.00
_cell.angle_beta   90.00
_cell.angle_gamma   90.00
#
_symmetry.space_group_name_H-M   'P 1'
#
loop_
_entity.id
_entity.type
_entity.pdbx_description
1 polymer ?
#
loop_
_entity_poly.entity_id
_entity_poly.type
_entity_poly.pdbx_seq_one_letter_code
_entity_poly.pdbx_strand_id
1 'polypeptide(L)'
;MAARAEATPAASGPVEILAHAGVGLVYAAGGAAGGPALVEACAAGASAAGGYAVVEVAPPALKPTLPLWGAPPGGLDLMRRLREQFDPRGIMVPGRLGWGLS
;
A
#
# COMPACT_ATOMS: atom_id res chain seq x y z
N MET A 1 12.14 -14.38 -14.90
CA MET A 1 13.32 -14.46 -14.02
C MET A 1 12.98 -13.68 -12.76
N ALA A 2 12.54 -14.36 -11.69
CA ALA A 2 12.24 -13.70 -10.42
C ALA A 2 13.57 -13.38 -9.73
N ALA A 3 13.92 -12.09 -9.64
CA ALA A 3 15.11 -11.65 -8.92
C ALA A 3 14.74 -11.51 -7.44
N ARG A 4 15.50 -12.19 -6.57
CA ARG A 4 15.46 -11.97 -5.12
C ARG A 4 16.33 -10.76 -4.82
N ALA A 5 15.73 -9.66 -4.41
CA ALA A 5 16.46 -8.51 -3.88
C ALA A 5 16.41 -8.59 -2.35
N GLU A 6 17.57 -8.52 -1.70
CA GLU A 6 17.66 -8.35 -0.25
C GLU A 6 17.43 -6.87 0.08
N ALA A 7 16.33 -6.55 0.75
CA ALA A 7 16.14 -5.25 1.38
C ALA A 7 16.75 -5.28 2.78
N THR A 8 17.57 -4.29 3.11
CA THR A 8 18.21 -4.11 4.42
C THR A 8 17.15 -3.98 5.52
N PRO A 9 17.13 -4.83 6.57
CA PRO A 9 16.06 -4.81 7.55
C PRO A 9 16.39 -3.90 8.72
N ALA A 10 15.45 -3.01 9.02
CA ALA A 10 15.12 -2.66 10.41
C ALA A 10 13.73 -3.21 10.76
N ALA A 11 13.39 -4.39 10.23
CA ALA A 11 12.19 -5.16 10.57
C ALA A 11 12.60 -6.38 11.39
N SER A 12 11.89 -6.64 12.49
CA SER A 12 12.16 -7.74 13.41
C SER A 12 11.75 -9.11 12.83
N GLY A 13 12.42 -9.56 11.78
CA GLY A 13 12.22 -10.87 11.14
C GLY A 13 12.63 -10.90 9.66
N PRO A 14 12.63 -12.08 9.03
CA PRO A 14 12.90 -12.21 7.60
C PRO A 14 11.82 -11.50 6.77
N VAL A 15 12.25 -10.82 5.70
CA VAL A 15 11.36 -10.20 4.71
C VAL A 15 11.48 -10.98 3.41
N GLU A 16 10.34 -11.38 2.85
CA GLU A 16 10.25 -12.04 1.54
C GLU A 16 9.89 -11.01 0.48
N ILE A 17 10.60 -11.06 -0.66
CA ILE A 17 10.41 -10.12 -1.77
C ILE A 17 10.17 -10.88 -3.07
N LEU A 18 9.12 -10.47 -3.79
CA LEU A 18 8.80 -10.93 -5.14
C LEU A 18 8.69 -9.72 -6.07
N ALA A 19 9.49 -9.68 -7.13
CA ALA A 19 9.49 -8.59 -8.09
C ALA A 19 9.08 -9.05 -9.50
N HIS A 20 8.15 -8.31 -10.09
CA HIS A 20 7.82 -8.38 -11.51
C HIS A 20 8.50 -7.20 -12.23
N ALA A 21 9.81 -7.34 -12.48
CA ALA A 21 10.66 -6.25 -12.98
C ALA A 21 10.14 -5.63 -14.29
N GLY A 22 9.55 -6.42 -15.20
CA GLY A 22 9.04 -5.94 -16.49
C GLY A 22 7.88 -4.95 -16.38
N VAL A 23 7.22 -4.87 -15.22
CA VAL A 23 6.10 -3.95 -14.97
C VAL A 23 6.34 -3.04 -13.76
N GLY A 24 7.56 -3.05 -13.19
CA GLY A 24 7.92 -2.19 -12.06
C GLY A 24 7.20 -2.51 -10.75
N LEU A 25 6.75 -3.75 -10.55
CA LEU A 25 5.98 -4.14 -9.37
C LEU A 25 6.83 -4.96 -8.39
N VAL A 26 6.74 -4.62 -7.11
CA VAL A 26 7.44 -5.30 -6.01
C VAL A 26 6.46 -5.60 -4.88
N TYR A 27 6.38 -6.86 -4.50
CA TYR A 27 5.76 -7.32 -3.26
C TYR A 27 6.83 -7.51 -2.19
N ALA A 28 6.57 -7.01 -1.00
CA ALA A 28 7.37 -7.31 0.19
C ALA A 28 6.46 -7.75 1.33
N ALA A 29 6.81 -8.85 1.97
CA ALA A 29 6.05 -9.43 3.07
C ALA A 29 6.96 -9.72 4.26
N GLY A 30 6.42 -9.59 5.47
CA GLY A 30 7.16 -9.84 6.70
C GLY A 30 6.22 -10.09 7.87
N GLY A 31 6.80 -10.46 9.01
CA GLY A 31 6.04 -10.68 10.24
C GLY A 31 5.36 -9.41 10.75
N ALA A 32 4.22 -9.58 11.43
CA ALA A 32 3.41 -8.48 11.97
C ALA A 32 4.22 -7.50 12.85
N ALA A 33 5.16 -8.02 13.65
CA ALA A 33 6.01 -7.21 14.53
C ALA A 33 6.88 -6.19 13.77
N GLY A 34 7.32 -6.52 12.55
CA GLY A 34 8.10 -5.64 11.68
C GLY A 34 7.27 -4.89 10.64
N GLY A 35 5.95 -5.08 10.63
CA GLY A 35 5.03 -4.55 9.61
C GLY A 35 5.14 -3.04 9.41
N PRO A 36 5.05 -2.20 10.47
CA PRO A 36 5.15 -0.75 10.33
C PRO A 36 6.47 -0.29 9.67
N ALA A 37 7.59 -0.86 10.10
CA ALA A 37 8.91 -0.54 9.54
C ALA A 37 9.03 -0.98 8.07
N LEU A 38 8.46 -2.14 7.72
CA LEU A 38 8.40 -2.61 6.34
C LEU A 38 7.58 -1.68 5.45
N VAL A 39 6.40 -1.23 5.92
CA VAL A 39 5.55 -0.30 5.18
C VAL A 39 6.26 1.04 4.95
N GLU A 40 6.94 1.56 5.97
CA GLU A 40 7.74 2.78 5.86
C GLU A 40 8.87 2.64 4.83
N ALA A 41 9.63 1.54 4.90
CA ALA A 41 10.71 1.26 3.96
C ALA A 41 10.21 1.13 2.51
N CYS A 42 9.11 0.41 2.29
CA CYS A 42 8.49 0.27 0.98
C CYS A 42 7.96 1.61 0.45
N ALA A 43 7.33 2.43 1.29
CA ALA A 43 6.83 3.74 0.91
C ALA A 43 7.98 4.70 0.52
N ALA A 44 9.06 4.72 1.28
CA ALA A 44 10.25 5.52 0.98
C ALA A 44 10.92 5.05 -0.33
N GLY A 45 11.11 3.74 -0.51
CA GLY A 45 11.70 3.17 -1.71
C GLY A 45 10.86 3.41 -2.96
N ALA A 46 9.53 3.23 -2.87
CA ALA A 46 8.62 3.50 -3.98
C ALA A 46 8.63 4.99 -4.34
N SER A 47 8.56 5.88 -3.35
CA SER A 47 8.59 7.34 -3.56
C SER A 47 9.89 7.79 -4.25
N ALA A 48 11.04 7.27 -3.82
CA ALA A 48 12.34 7.56 -4.45
C ALA A 48 12.40 7.10 -5.92
N ALA A 49 11.64 6.08 -6.29
CA ALA A 49 11.50 5.59 -7.67
C ALA A 49 10.39 6.30 -8.47
N GLY A 50 9.73 7.32 -7.90
CA GLY A 50 8.58 8.00 -8.52
C GLY A 50 7.30 7.17 -8.52
N GLY A 51 7.24 6.10 -7.73
CA GLY A 51 6.10 5.21 -7.55
C GLY A 51 5.36 5.43 -6.23
N TYR A 52 4.55 4.44 -5.86
CA TYR A 52 3.78 4.43 -4.61
C TYR A 52 3.76 3.02 -4.02
N ALA A 53 3.45 2.93 -2.72
CA ALA A 53 3.26 1.66 -2.02
C ALA A 53 1.88 1.64 -1.37
N VAL A 54 1.28 0.45 -1.32
CA VAL A 54 0.01 0.16 -0.64
C VAL A 54 0.17 -1.11 0.19
N VAL A 55 -0.64 -1.24 1.24
CA VAL A 55 -0.70 -2.42 2.09
C VAL A 55 -1.86 -3.29 1.62
N GLU A 56 -1.55 -4.38 0.93
CA GLU A 56 -2.57 -5.32 0.45
C GLU A 56 -3.13 -6.19 1.58
N VAL A 57 -2.25 -6.63 2.49
CA VAL A 57 -2.59 -7.54 3.60
C VAL A 57 -1.89 -7.08 4.87
N ALA A 58 -2.66 -6.97 5.95
CA ALA A 58 -2.17 -6.79 7.30
C ALA A 58 -3.12 -7.44 8.31
N PRO A 59 -2.63 -7.92 9.46
CA PRO A 59 -3.47 -8.33 10.57
C PRO A 59 -4.49 -7.23 10.95
N PRO A 60 -5.75 -7.57 11.28
CA PRO A 60 -6.79 -6.58 11.58
C PRO A 60 -6.38 -5.55 12.64
N ALA A 61 -5.62 -5.97 13.66
CA ALA A 61 -5.13 -5.10 14.72
C ALA A 61 -4.14 -4.02 14.25
N LEU A 62 -3.43 -4.25 13.14
CA LEU A 62 -2.46 -3.29 12.58
C LEU A 62 -3.07 -2.37 11.53
N LYS A 63 -4.17 -2.78 10.86
CA LYS A 63 -4.77 -1.98 9.79
C LYS A 63 -5.05 -0.50 10.17
N PRO A 64 -5.56 -0.17 11.37
CA PRO A 64 -5.83 1.21 11.76
C PRO A 64 -4.59 2.08 11.94
N THR A 65 -3.41 1.48 12.14
CA THR A 65 -2.16 2.20 12.41
C THR A 65 -1.28 2.35 11.18
N LEU A 66 -1.64 1.71 10.07
CA LEU A 66 -0.85 1.70 8.84
C LEU A 66 -1.46 2.62 7.77
N PRO A 67 -0.63 3.32 6.98
CA PRO A 67 -1.09 4.06 5.81
C PRO A 67 -1.44 3.09 4.66
N LEU A 68 -2.57 2.39 4.77
CA LEU A 68 -2.93 1.27 3.86
C LEU A 68 -2.90 1.64 2.38
N TRP A 69 -3.31 2.87 2.04
CA TRP A 69 -3.40 3.35 0.67
C TRP A 69 -2.25 4.29 0.28
N GLY A 70 -1.30 4.54 1.18
CA GLY A 70 -0.22 5.48 0.95
C GLY A 70 -0.70 6.92 0.68
N ALA A 71 0.11 7.68 -0.04
CA ALA A 71 -0.18 9.07 -0.40
C ALA A 71 -1.38 9.15 -1.36
N PRO A 72 -2.23 10.20 -1.26
CA PRO A 72 -3.31 10.40 -2.19
C PRO A 72 -2.80 10.60 -3.63
N PRO A 73 -3.46 10.00 -4.64
CA PRO A 73 -3.08 10.18 -6.03
C PRO A 73 -3.49 11.57 -6.52
N GLY A 74 -2.79 12.11 -7.52
CA GLY A 74 -3.15 13.40 -8.15
C GLY A 74 -4.55 13.40 -8.79
N GLY A 75 -5.10 12.21 -9.09
CA GLY A 75 -6.46 12.05 -9.63
C GLY A 75 -7.57 11.98 -8.58
N LEU A 76 -7.30 12.22 -7.29
CA LEU A 76 -8.28 12.00 -6.22
C LEU A 76 -9.61 12.74 -6.44
N ASP A 77 -9.57 13.99 -6.92
CA ASP A 77 -10.77 14.78 -7.16
C ASP A 77 -11.64 14.20 -8.29
N LEU A 78 -11.02 13.64 -9.33
CA LEU A 78 -11.74 12.94 -10.40
C LEU A 78 -12.39 11.67 -9.84
N MET A 79 -11.66 10.88 -9.04
CA MET A 79 -12.18 9.68 -8.41
C MET A 79 -13.39 9.97 -7.51
N ARG A 80 -13.34 11.08 -6.76
CA ARG A 80 -14.46 11.55 -5.93
C ARG A 80 -15.70 11.88 -6.77
N ARG A 81 -15.54 12.65 -7.86
CA ARG A 81 -16.65 13.00 -8.78
C ARG A 81 -17.25 11.78 -9.48
N LEU A 82 -16.42 10.80 -9.85
CA LEU A 82 -16.90 9.54 -10.42
C LEU A 82 -17.76 8.80 -9.37
N ARG A 83 -17.25 8.67 -8.15
CA ARG A 83 -17.98 8.03 -7.06
C ARG A 83 -19.30 8.72 -6.74
N GLU A 84 -19.35 10.05 -6.69
CA GLU A 84 -20.58 10.81 -6.44
C GLU A 84 -21.68 10.52 -7.49
N GLN A 85 -21.30 10.24 -8.74
CA GLN A 85 -22.27 9.91 -9.81
C GLN A 85 -22.79 8.47 -9.71
N PHE A 86 -21.93 7.51 -9.36
CA PHE A 86 -22.30 6.09 -9.35
C PHE A 86 -22.81 5.59 -7.98
N ASP A 87 -22.34 6.19 -6.89
CA ASP A 87 -22.69 5.83 -5.51
C ASP A 87 -23.03 7.08 -4.68
N PRO A 88 -24.05 7.86 -5.07
CA PRO A 88 -24.43 9.11 -4.38
C PRO A 88 -24.85 8.89 -2.92
N ARG A 89 -25.19 7.64 -2.55
CA ARG A 89 -25.58 7.27 -1.18
C ARG A 89 -24.45 6.62 -0.37
N GLY A 90 -23.27 6.41 -0.95
CA GLY A 90 -22.11 5.82 -0.28
C GLY A 90 -22.32 4.39 0.23
N ILE A 91 -23.17 3.59 -0.43
CA ILE A 91 -23.59 2.27 0.08
C ILE A 91 -22.70 1.12 -0.39
N MET A 92 -21.91 1.29 -1.45
CA MET A 92 -21.23 0.17 -2.09
C MET A 92 -20.04 -0.34 -1.26
N VAL A 93 -19.27 0.57 -0.65
CA VAL A 93 -18.03 0.22 0.06
C VAL A 93 -17.77 1.18 1.25
N PRO A 94 -18.67 1.22 2.25
CA PRO A 94 -18.55 2.16 3.36
C PRO A 94 -17.27 1.89 4.17
N GLY A 95 -16.49 2.94 4.36
CA GLY A 95 -15.28 2.97 5.21
C GLY A 95 -14.08 2.12 4.75
N ARG A 96 -14.04 1.58 3.53
CA ARG A 96 -12.90 0.76 3.06
C ARG A 96 -12.05 1.40 1.98
N LEU A 97 -12.50 2.51 1.40
CA LEU A 97 -11.71 3.22 0.40
C LEU A 97 -10.80 4.25 1.07
N GLY A 98 -9.62 4.41 0.49
CA GLY A 98 -8.64 5.39 0.96
C GLY A 98 -9.06 6.83 0.73
N TRP A 99 -8.35 7.73 1.39
CA TRP A 99 -8.36 9.18 1.09
C TRP A 99 -9.73 9.86 1.20
N GLY A 100 -10.64 9.32 2.01
CA GLY A 100 -11.99 9.87 2.19
C GLY A 100 -12.93 9.59 1.02
N LEU A 101 -12.65 8.57 0.20
CA LEU A 101 -13.54 8.11 -0.87
C LEU A 101 -14.66 7.17 -0.39
N SER A 102 -14.93 7.12 0.90
CA SER A 102 -15.90 6.19 1.51
C SER A 102 -17.11 6.91 2.06
#